data_AF-A0A352FJ34-F1
#
_entry.id   AF-A0A352FJ34-F1
#
_cell.length_a   1.000
_cell.length_b   1.000
_cell.length_c   1.000
_cell.angle_alpha   90.00
_cell.angle_beta   90.00
_cell.angle_gamma   90.00
#
_symmetry.space_group_name_H-M   'P 1'
#
loop_
_entity.id
_entity.type
_entity.pdbx_description
1 polymer ?
#
loop_
_entity_poly.entity_id
_entity_poly.type
_entity_poly.pdbx_seq_one_letter_code
_entity_poly.pdbx_strand_id
1 'polypeptide(L)'
;VEGAVWGAFGTSGQRCTASSRLIVHKKVYKKFSQKLVERAKALRFGNGADPKVEVGPVINEDAVEKIMRYIDIGQNEDRATLACGGNRLTKGDYAHGYFIEPTVFT
;
A
#
# COMPACT_ATOMS: atom_id res chain seq x y z
N VAL A 1 8.08 13.03 1.56
CA VAL A 1 7.11 12.12 0.89
C VAL A 1 7.82 10.82 0.58
N GLU A 2 8.89 10.82 -0.22
CA GLU A 2 9.64 9.60 -0.58
C GLU A 2 10.03 8.71 0.62
N GLY A 3 10.55 9.28 1.71
CA GLY A 3 10.88 8.50 2.91
C GLY A 3 9.68 7.75 3.52
N ALA A 4 8.49 8.36 3.49
CA ALA A 4 7.27 7.72 3.97
C ALA A 4 6.77 6.63 2.99
N VAL A 5 6.91 6.86 1.68
CA VAL A 5 6.55 5.89 0.64
C VAL A 5 7.44 4.66 0.73
N TRP A 6 8.76 4.86 0.80
CA TRP A 6 9.71 3.75 0.97
C TRP A 6 9.51 3.02 2.30
N GLY A 7 9.30 3.77 3.39
CA GLY A 7 9.05 3.18 4.70
C GLY A 7 7.77 2.36 4.77
N ALA A 8 6.72 2.75 4.06
CA ALA A 8 5.42 2.07 4.09
C ALA A 8 5.34 0.90 3.10
N PHE A 9 5.84 1.09 1.88
CA PHE A 9 5.62 0.14 0.77
C PHE A 9 6.86 -0.68 0.40
N GLY A 10 8.05 -0.30 0.89
CA GLY A 10 9.27 -1.09 0.68
C GLY A 10 9.10 -2.52 1.19
N THR A 11 9.57 -3.51 0.40
CA THR A 11 9.32 -4.95 0.64
C THR A 11 7.85 -5.27 0.92
N SER A 12 6.95 -4.57 0.22
CA SER A 12 5.49 -4.72 0.31
C SER A 12 4.96 -4.48 1.73
N GLY A 13 5.63 -3.62 2.50
CA GLY A 13 5.27 -3.29 3.89
C GLY A 13 5.62 -4.38 4.91
N GLN A 14 6.26 -5.47 4.49
CA GLN A 14 6.61 -6.60 5.35
C GLN A 14 7.94 -6.34 6.06
N ARG A 15 8.01 -5.26 6.84
CA ARG A 15 9.13 -4.91 7.72
C ARG A 15 8.62 -4.64 9.13
N CYS A 16 9.36 -5.08 10.15
CA CYS A 16 9.06 -4.74 11.54
C CYS A 16 9.12 -3.23 11.83
N THR A 17 9.80 -2.47 10.97
CA THR A 17 9.96 -1.02 11.03
C THR A 17 9.13 -0.28 9.97
N ALA A 18 8.18 -0.96 9.31
CA ALA A 18 7.35 -0.36 8.29
C ALA A 18 6.55 0.82 8.86
N SER A 19 6.50 1.93 8.12
CA SER A 19 5.73 3.11 8.53
C SER A 19 4.25 2.96 8.18
N SER A 20 3.57 2.04 8.87
CA SER A 20 2.14 1.75 8.69
C SER A 20 1.21 2.86 9.17
N ARG A 21 1.71 3.77 10.01
CA ARG A 21 0.98 4.95 10.51
C ARG A 21 1.83 6.20 10.38
N LEU A 22 1.32 7.19 9.66
CA LEU A 22 1.98 8.49 9.49
C LEU A 22 1.27 9.56 10.32
N ILE A 23 2.01 10.27 11.18
CA ILE A 23 1.49 11.41 11.96
C ILE A 23 1.99 12.68 11.29
N VAL A 24 1.07 13.50 10.78
CA VAL A 24 1.39 14.68 9.97
C VAL A 24 0.83 15.93 10.62
N HIS A 25 1.67 16.95 10.78
CA HIS A 25 1.28 18.21 11.38
C HIS A 25 0.17 18.90 10.56
N LYS A 26 -0.87 19.42 11.23
CA LYS A 26 -2.10 19.94 10.58
C LYS A 26 -1.83 20.95 9.46
N LYS A 27 -0.82 21.82 9.63
CA LYS A 27 -0.47 22.86 8.64
C LYS A 27 -0.04 22.31 7.28
N VAL A 28 0.44 21.07 7.22
CA VAL A 28 0.94 20.45 5.98
C VAL A 28 0.14 19.21 5.56
N TYR A 29 -0.81 18.75 6.39
CA TYR A 29 -1.56 17.52 6.17
C TYR A 29 -2.12 17.41 4.74
N LYS A 30 -2.92 18.39 4.31
CA LYS A 30 -3.58 18.34 2.98
C LYS A 30 -2.59 18.21 1.82
N LYS A 31 -1.53 19.02 1.83
CA LYS A 31 -0.50 19.01 0.79
C LYS A 31 0.32 17.73 0.82
N PHE A 32 0.60 17.21 2.01
CA PHE A 32 1.38 15.98 2.18
C PHE A 32 0.57 14.74 1.77
N SER A 33 -0.69 14.62 2.21
CA SER A 33 -1.55 13.47 1.91
C SER A 33 -1.82 13.37 0.41
N GLN A 34 -2.10 14.48 -0.26
CA GLN A 34 -2.24 14.50 -1.74
C GLN A 34 -0.99 13.96 -2.43
N LYS A 35 0.19 14.47 -2.08
CA LYS A 35 1.47 14.00 -2.67
C LYS A 35 1.77 12.54 -2.35
N LEU A 36 1.44 12.09 -1.14
CA LEU A 36 1.61 10.69 -0.73
C LEU A 36 0.74 9.77 -1.59
N VAL A 37 -0.54 10.11 -1.76
CA VAL A 37 -1.50 9.33 -2.56
C VAL A 37 -1.09 9.30 -4.03
N GLU A 38 -0.71 10.44 -4.60
CA GLU A 38 -0.19 10.51 -5.98
C GLU A 38 1.03 9.61 -6.16
N ARG A 39 1.99 9.68 -5.23
CA ARG A 39 3.21 8.88 -5.29
C ARG A 39 2.95 7.39 -5.08
N ALA A 40 2.01 7.02 -4.22
CA ALA A 40 1.59 5.63 -3.99
C ALA A 40 0.92 5.04 -5.24
N LYS A 41 0.04 5.79 -5.92
CA LYS A 41 -0.57 5.40 -7.19
C LYS A 41 0.45 5.20 -8.32
N ALA A 42 1.57 5.91 -8.27
CA ALA A 42 2.62 5.85 -9.26
C ALA A 42 3.67 4.74 -9.01
N LEU A 43 3.57 4.00 -7.89
CA LEU A 43 4.49 2.89 -7.62
C LEU A 43 4.35 1.81 -8.69
N ARG A 44 5.49 1.38 -9.25
CA ARG A 44 5.51 0.23 -10.16
C ARG A 44 5.48 -1.06 -9.35
N PHE A 45 4.40 -1.80 -9.48
CA PHE A 45 4.20 -3.08 -8.81
C PHE A 45 4.37 -4.24 -9.80
N GLY A 46 4.94 -5.36 -9.38
CA GLY A 46 5.15 -6.50 -10.28
C GLY A 46 6.19 -7.52 -9.81
N ASN A 47 6.82 -8.19 -10.77
CA ASN A 47 7.84 -9.21 -10.52
C ASN A 47 9.09 -8.60 -9.85
N GLY A 48 9.47 -9.11 -8.68
CA GLY A 48 10.64 -8.63 -7.92
C GLY A 48 11.99 -8.84 -8.61
N ALA A 49 12.06 -9.63 -9.69
CA ALA A 49 13.25 -9.78 -10.52
C ALA A 49 13.42 -8.63 -11.54
N ASP A 50 12.38 -7.85 -11.82
CA ASP A 50 12.49 -6.68 -12.71
C ASP A 50 13.05 -5.48 -11.92
N PRO A 51 14.22 -4.93 -12.30
CA PRO A 51 14.83 -3.80 -11.60
C PRO A 51 14.00 -2.51 -11.65
N LYS A 52 12.98 -2.44 -12.51
CA LYS A 52 12.05 -1.32 -12.57
C LYS A 52 10.94 -1.44 -11.52
N VAL A 53 10.65 -2.62 -10.99
CA VAL A 53 9.60 -2.82 -9.99
C VAL A 53 10.03 -2.25 -8.64
N GLU A 54 9.13 -1.52 -8.00
CA GLU A 54 9.32 -0.90 -6.68
C GLU A 54 8.65 -1.72 -5.57
N VAL A 55 7.55 -2.41 -5.88
CA VAL A 55 6.75 -3.18 -4.92
C VAL A 55 6.43 -4.57 -5.49
N GLY A 56 6.80 -5.62 -4.76
CA GLY A 56 6.52 -7.00 -5.13
C GLY A 56 5.23 -7.54 -4.51
N PRO A 57 4.95 -8.85 -4.65
CA PRO A 57 3.86 -9.50 -3.94
C PRO A 57 4.13 -9.55 -2.43
N VAL A 58 3.09 -9.81 -1.65
CA VAL A 58 3.24 -10.24 -0.25
C VAL A 58 3.63 -11.73 -0.18
N ILE A 59 3.98 -12.21 1.00
CA ILE A 59 4.65 -13.51 1.16
C ILE A 59 3.78 -14.73 0.80
N ASN A 60 2.49 -14.71 1.14
CA ASN A 60 1.58 -15.85 0.96
C ASN A 60 0.10 -15.42 0.95
N GLU A 61 -0.79 -16.39 0.74
CA GLU A 61 -2.25 -16.19 0.72
C GLU A 61 -2.78 -15.70 2.09
N ASP A 62 -2.34 -16.29 3.19
CA ASP A 62 -2.76 -15.88 4.55
C ASP A 62 -2.49 -14.39 4.81
N ALA A 63 -1.35 -13.88 4.33
CA ALA A 63 -1.02 -12.46 4.41
C ALA A 63 -1.97 -11.62 3.56
N VAL A 64 -2.38 -12.10 2.37
CA VAL A 64 -3.39 -11.43 1.54
C VAL A 64 -4.71 -11.36 2.27
N GLU A 65 -5.24 -12.48 2.75
CA GLU A 65 -6.52 -12.53 3.45
C GLU A 65 -6.53 -11.59 4.66
N LYS A 66 -5.44 -11.60 5.45
CA LYS A 66 -5.29 -10.72 6.61
C LYS A 66 -5.28 -9.24 6.23
N ILE A 67 -4.52 -8.85 5.20
CA ILE A 67 -4.44 -7.46 4.75
C ILE A 67 -5.79 -7.01 4.18
N MET A 68 -6.42 -7.82 3.33
CA MET A 68 -7.74 -7.52 2.75
C MET A 68 -8.81 -7.36 3.84
N ARG A 69 -8.77 -8.18 4.91
CA ARG A 69 -9.64 -8.02 6.07
C ARG A 69 -9.43 -6.67 6.78
N TYR A 70 -8.18 -6.22 6.97
CA TYR A 70 -7.95 -4.91 7.58
C TYR A 70 -8.38 -3.74 6.70
N ILE A 71 -8.29 -3.89 5.38
CA ILE A 71 -8.82 -2.92 4.43
C ILE A 71 -10.35 -2.84 4.56
N ASP A 72 -11.02 -3.99 4.65
CA ASP A 72 -12.47 -4.09 4.86
C ASP A 72 -12.91 -3.44 6.18
N ILE A 73 -12.23 -3.74 7.30
CA ILE A 73 -12.46 -3.09 8.60
C ILE A 73 -12.32 -1.56 8.47
N GLY A 74 -11.22 -1.10 7.86
CA GLY A 74 -10.95 0.33 7.70
C GLY A 74 -12.03 1.07 6.91
N GLN A 75 -12.61 0.42 5.89
CA GLN A 75 -13.67 1.00 5.07
C GLN A 75 -15.05 0.91 5.73
N ASN A 76 -15.42 -0.27 6.23
CA ASN A 76 -16.79 -0.60 6.57
C ASN A 76 -17.11 -0.42 8.06
N GLU A 77 -16.16 -0.71 8.95
CA GLU A 77 -16.32 -0.53 10.40
C GLU A 77 -15.89 0.88 10.83
N ASP A 78 -14.66 1.26 10.48
CA ASP A 78 -14.06 2.54 10.91
C ASP A 78 -14.52 3.73 10.06
N ARG A 79 -15.07 3.47 8.86
CA ARG A 79 -15.46 4.50 7.87
C ARG A 79 -14.33 5.45 7.51
N ALA A 80 -13.10 4.96 7.50
CA ALA A 80 -11.93 5.72 7.07
C ALA A 80 -12.01 5.99 5.55
N THR A 81 -11.43 7.11 5.11
CA THR A 81 -11.43 7.44 3.69
C THR A 81 -10.33 6.64 2.98
N LEU A 82 -10.70 5.68 2.13
CA LEU A 82 -9.76 5.02 1.24
C LEU A 82 -9.36 5.98 0.11
N ALA A 83 -8.15 6.54 0.19
CA ALA A 83 -7.66 7.52 -0.78
C ALA A 83 -7.05 6.87 -2.05
N CYS A 84 -6.52 5.65 -1.94
CA CYS A 84 -6.12 4.81 -3.08
C CYS A 84 -5.95 3.34 -2.70
N GLY A 85 -5.90 2.48 -3.72
CA GLY A 85 -5.63 1.05 -3.59
C GLY A 85 -6.80 0.29 -3.00
N GLY A 86 -6.49 -0.65 -2.12
CA GLY A 86 -7.49 -1.43 -1.38
C GLY A 86 -7.92 -2.73 -2.07
N ASN A 87 -7.35 -3.05 -3.24
CA ASN A 87 -7.76 -4.24 -4.00
C ASN A 87 -6.65 -5.28 -4.09
N ARG A 88 -7.06 -6.56 -4.08
CA ARG A 88 -6.22 -7.67 -4.51
C ARG A 88 -6.17 -7.71 -6.04
N LEU A 89 -5.00 -7.96 -6.59
CA LEU A 89 -4.78 -8.08 -8.03
C LEU A 89 -4.65 -9.56 -8.42
N THR A 90 -5.50 -10.01 -9.34
CA THR A 90 -5.64 -11.44 -9.71
C THR A 90 -5.69 -11.69 -11.21
N LYS A 91 -5.45 -10.66 -12.04
CA LYS A 91 -5.53 -10.74 -13.50
C LYS A 91 -4.17 -10.47 -14.15
N GLY A 92 -3.97 -10.98 -15.36
CA GLY A 92 -2.75 -10.77 -16.14
C GLY A 92 -1.50 -11.26 -15.40
N ASP A 93 -0.45 -10.45 -15.39
CA ASP A 93 0.83 -10.76 -14.75
C ASP A 93 0.73 -11.01 -13.23
N TYR A 94 -0.40 -10.65 -12.61
CA TYR A 94 -0.65 -10.82 -11.17
C TYR A 94 -1.41 -12.12 -10.84
N ALA A 95 -1.88 -12.87 -11.84
CA ALA A 95 -2.80 -14.01 -11.64
C ALA A 95 -2.23 -15.14 -10.78
N HIS A 96 -0.90 -15.28 -10.72
CA HIS A 96 -0.21 -16.35 -10.00
C HIS A 96 0.57 -15.86 -8.78
N GLY A 97 0.31 -14.63 -8.31
CA GLY A 97 1.00 -14.05 -7.16
C GLY A 97 0.06 -13.45 -6.11
N TYR A 98 0.66 -13.05 -5.00
CA TYR A 98 -0.03 -12.47 -3.85
C TYR A 98 0.05 -10.94 -3.90
N PHE A 99 -0.63 -10.34 -4.88
CA PHE A 99 -0.53 -8.90 -5.12
C PHE A 99 -1.69 -8.13 -4.52
N ILE A 100 -1.36 -7.02 -3.86
CA ILE A 100 -2.31 -6.05 -3.30
C ILE A 100 -1.84 -4.66 -3.72
N GLU A 101 -2.78 -3.80 -4.11
CA GLU A 101 -2.48 -2.42 -4.47
C GLU A 101 -1.89 -1.63 -3.28
N PRO A 102 -0.93 -0.71 -3.51
CA PRO A 102 -0.52 0.26 -2.52
C PRO A 102 -1.72 1.02 -1.96
N THR A 103 -1.99 0.82 -0.67
CA THR A 103 -3.22 1.27 -0.02
C THR A 103 -2.95 2.43 0.92
N VAL A 104 -3.74 3.50 0.83
CA VAL A 104 -3.64 4.67 1.72
C VAL A 104 -5.02 5.03 2.25
N PHE A 105 -5.16 5.05 3.57
CA PHE A 105 -6.28 5.67 4.27
C PHE A 105 -5.90 7.08 4.75
N THR A 106 -6.87 8.00 4.78
CA THR A 106 -6.69 9.39 5.22
C THR A 106 -7.76 9.85 6.18
#